data_AF-A0A948JL69-F1
#
_entry.id   AF-A0A948JL69-F1
#
_cell.length_a   1.000
_cell.length_b   1.000
_cell.length_c   1.000
_cell.angle_alpha   90.00
_cell.angle_beta   90.00
_cell.angle_gamma   90.00
#
_symmetry.space_group_name_H-M   'P 1'
#
loop_
_entity.id
_entity.type
_entity.pdbx_description
1 polymer ?
#
loop_
_entity_poly.entity_id
_entity_poly.type
_entity_poly.pdbx_seq_one_letter_code
_entity_poly.pdbx_strand_id
1 'polypeptide(L)'
;MARKATKQRIHQYAFAALLALLLIWLSFLVWGIARKEEIARKAVDERRAELALLTERQAILQENINELSTERGHEATLRQTYGVARPGEEVIIVVPPKEVPIQEELKWHQKLLNTMLFWK
;
A
#
# COMPACT_ATOMS: atom_id res chain seq x y z
N MET A 1 18.45 -75.49 -6.65
CA MET A 1 18.15 -74.41 -7.63
C MET A 1 17.30 -73.26 -7.06
N ALA A 2 17.24 -73.01 -5.73
CA ALA A 2 16.28 -72.05 -5.15
C ALA A 2 16.80 -70.62 -4.91
N ARG A 3 18.12 -70.36 -4.95
CA ARG A 3 18.69 -69.05 -4.57
C ARG A 3 18.54 -67.94 -5.63
N LYS A 4 18.30 -68.28 -6.90
CA LYS A 4 18.19 -67.29 -7.99
C LYS A 4 16.84 -66.56 -8.00
N ALA A 5 15.75 -67.24 -7.61
CA ALA A 5 14.41 -66.67 -7.63
C ALA A 5 14.22 -65.53 -6.61
N THR A 6 14.88 -65.62 -5.44
CA THR A 6 14.81 -64.59 -4.40
C THR A 6 15.56 -63.32 -4.77
N LYS A 7 16.71 -63.46 -5.46
CA LYS A 7 17.52 -62.31 -5.93
C LYS A 7 16.77 -61.48 -6.98
N GLN A 8 15.99 -62.13 -7.86
CA GLN A 8 15.16 -61.43 -8.84
C GLN A 8 14.01 -60.65 -8.20
N ARG A 9 13.37 -61.18 -7.15
CA ARG A 9 12.32 -60.44 -6.40
C ARG A 9 12.88 -59.20 -5.72
N ILE A 10 14.07 -59.27 -5.11
CA ILE A 10 14.71 -58.10 -4.47
C ILE A 10 15.03 -57.02 -5.51
N HIS A 11 15.53 -57.40 -6.70
CA HIS A 11 15.77 -56.45 -7.78
C HIS A 11 14.46 -55.79 -8.27
N GLN A 12 13.37 -56.53 -8.35
CA GLN A 12 12.06 -55.98 -8.75
C GLN A 12 11.53 -54.98 -7.73
N TYR A 13 11.62 -55.28 -6.42
CA TYR A 13 11.22 -54.32 -5.39
C TYR A 13 12.14 -53.09 -5.32
N ALA A 14 13.45 -53.27 -5.51
CA ALA A 14 14.39 -52.15 -5.57
C ALA A 14 14.13 -51.24 -6.78
N PHE A 15 13.83 -51.83 -7.93
CA PHE A 15 13.48 -51.07 -9.14
C PHE A 15 12.14 -50.35 -8.98
N ALA A 16 11.13 -51.00 -8.39
CA ALA A 16 9.85 -50.39 -8.09
C ALA A 16 9.98 -49.22 -7.09
N ALA A 17 10.81 -49.37 -6.05
CA ALA A 17 11.07 -48.31 -5.09
C ALA A 17 11.79 -47.11 -5.73
N LEU A 18 12.78 -47.38 -6.61
CA LEU A 18 13.47 -46.33 -7.36
C LEU A 18 12.51 -45.59 -8.29
N LEU A 19 11.62 -46.32 -8.98
CA LEU A 19 10.63 -45.73 -9.86
C LEU A 19 9.63 -44.86 -9.08
N ALA A 20 9.17 -45.34 -7.91
CA ALA A 20 8.29 -44.59 -7.03
C ALA A 20 8.95 -43.30 -6.52
N LEU A 21 10.23 -43.36 -6.14
CA LEU A 21 10.99 -42.19 -5.70
C LEU A 21 11.15 -41.16 -6.82
N LEU A 22 11.40 -41.63 -8.05
CA LEU A 22 11.50 -40.78 -9.24
C LEU A 22 10.16 -40.09 -9.54
N LEU A 23 9.04 -40.79 -9.42
CA LEU A 23 7.69 -40.21 -9.59
C LEU A 23 7.38 -39.16 -8.51
N ILE A 24 7.72 -39.44 -7.25
CA ILE A 24 7.56 -38.47 -6.15
C ILE A 24 8.38 -37.21 -6.42
N TRP A 25 9.64 -37.36 -6.84
CA TRP A 25 10.50 -36.25 -7.22
C TRP A 25 9.89 -35.41 -8.35
N LEU A 26 9.40 -36.06 -9.41
CA LEU A 26 8.74 -35.41 -10.54
C LEU A 26 7.50 -34.61 -10.11
N SER A 27 6.67 -35.18 -9.23
CA SER A 27 5.52 -34.47 -8.66
C SER A 27 5.92 -33.21 -7.90
N PHE A 28 6.99 -33.27 -7.09
CA PHE A 28 7.51 -32.08 -6.40
C PHE A 28 8.00 -31.00 -7.38
N LEU A 29 8.64 -31.41 -8.48
CA LEU A 29 9.12 -30.50 -9.52
C LEU A 29 7.95 -29.79 -10.24
N VAL A 30 6.93 -30.56 -10.62
CA VAL A 30 5.71 -30.04 -11.28
C VAL A 30 4.96 -29.10 -10.35
N TRP A 31 4.82 -29.44 -9.07
CA TRP A 31 4.19 -28.57 -8.07
C TRP A 31 4.94 -27.24 -7.90
N GLY A 32 6.27 -27.29 -7.93
CA GLY A 32 7.12 -26.09 -7.87
C GLY A 32 6.97 -25.16 -9.07
N ILE A 33 6.68 -25.71 -10.27
CA ILE A 33 6.45 -24.94 -11.49
C ILE A 33 5.03 -24.37 -11.52
N ALA A 34 4.02 -25.18 -11.18
CA ALA A 34 2.62 -24.73 -11.13
C ALA A 34 2.43 -23.53 -10.19
N ARG A 35 3.17 -23.48 -9.08
CA ARG A 35 3.16 -22.33 -8.17
C ARG A 35 3.77 -21.06 -8.76
N LYS A 36 4.70 -21.19 -9.71
CA LYS A 36 5.40 -20.04 -10.31
C LYS A 36 4.58 -19.35 -11.39
N GLU A 37 3.69 -20.05 -12.10
CA GLU A 37 2.86 -19.43 -13.14
C GLU A 37 1.81 -18.47 -12.56
N GLU A 38 1.15 -18.83 -11.46
CA GLU A 38 0.17 -17.95 -10.83
C GLU A 38 0.83 -16.70 -10.23
N ILE A 39 2.03 -16.85 -9.66
CA ILE A 39 2.80 -15.72 -9.10
C ILE A 39 3.26 -14.79 -10.21
N ALA A 40 3.73 -15.34 -11.34
CA ALA A 40 4.17 -14.53 -12.48
C ALA A 40 3.01 -13.72 -13.11
N ARG A 41 1.82 -14.32 -13.23
CA ARG A 41 0.63 -13.61 -13.76
C ARG A 41 0.21 -12.46 -12.85
N LYS A 42 0.09 -12.72 -11.54
CA LYS A 42 -0.27 -11.68 -10.55
C LYS A 42 0.76 -10.54 -10.51
N ALA A 43 2.05 -10.87 -10.56
CA ALA A 43 3.11 -9.87 -10.59
C ALA A 43 3.04 -8.99 -11.85
N VAL A 44 2.71 -9.55 -13.01
CA VAL A 44 2.56 -8.77 -14.26
C VAL A 44 1.36 -7.82 -14.16
N ASP A 45 0.23 -8.28 -13.63
CA ASP A 45 -0.98 -7.47 -13.52
C ASP A 45 -0.81 -6.32 -12.51
N GLU A 46 -0.19 -6.58 -11.35
CA GLU A 46 0.15 -5.55 -10.36
C GLU A 46 1.09 -4.48 -10.95
N ARG A 47 2.12 -4.90 -11.68
CA ARG A 47 3.06 -3.97 -12.33
C ARG A 47 2.40 -3.16 -13.44
N ARG A 48 1.45 -3.73 -14.19
CA ARG A 48 0.68 -2.99 -15.19
C ARG A 48 -0.23 -1.96 -14.55
N ALA A 49 -0.89 -2.30 -13.44
CA ALA A 49 -1.72 -1.35 -12.70
C ALA A 49 -0.89 -0.19 -12.12
N GLU A 50 0.28 -0.51 -11.55
CA GLU A 50 1.22 0.50 -11.03
C GLU A 50 1.71 1.44 -12.14
N LEU A 51 2.05 0.90 -13.32
CA LEU A 51 2.44 1.70 -14.48
C LEU A 51 1.30 2.60 -14.99
N ALA A 52 0.07 2.08 -15.06
CA ALA A 52 -1.09 2.88 -15.47
C ALA A 52 -1.32 4.07 -14.52
N LEU A 53 -1.24 3.83 -13.21
CA LEU A 53 -1.41 4.88 -12.20
C LEU A 53 -0.26 5.91 -12.23
N LEU A 54 0.98 5.47 -12.44
CA LEU A 54 2.12 6.37 -12.57
C LEU A 54 2.06 7.23 -13.84
N THR A 55 1.64 6.64 -14.97
CA THR A 55 1.51 7.37 -16.24
C THR A 55 0.39 8.40 -16.19
N GLU A 56 -0.74 8.09 -15.55
CA GLU A 56 -1.82 9.05 -15.31
C GLU A 56 -1.34 10.21 -14.43
N ARG A 57 -0.67 9.92 -13.32
CA ARG A 57 -0.09 10.96 -12.44
C ARG A 57 0.92 11.83 -13.17
N GLN A 58 1.77 11.23 -14.00
CA GLN A 58 2.75 11.97 -14.79
C GLN A 58 2.05 12.92 -15.77
N ALA A 59 0.96 12.48 -16.43
CA ALA A 59 0.21 13.32 -17.35
C ALA A 59 -0.41 14.53 -16.65
N ILE A 60 -1.07 14.31 -15.49
CA ILE A 60 -1.65 15.39 -14.68
C ILE A 60 -0.57 16.36 -14.22
N LEU A 61 0.58 15.84 -13.75
CA LEU A 61 1.65 16.69 -13.26
C LEU A 61 2.27 17.53 -14.39
N GLN A 62 2.38 16.95 -15.59
CA GLN A 62 2.87 17.66 -16.77
C GLN A 62 1.89 18.76 -17.21
N GLU A 63 0.58 18.49 -17.16
CA GLU A 63 -0.46 19.48 -17.43
C GLU A 63 -0.39 20.64 -16.43
N ASN A 64 -0.28 20.34 -15.13
CA ASN A 64 -0.12 21.35 -14.09
C ASN A 64 1.15 22.19 -14.30
N ILE A 65 2.28 21.57 -14.65
CA ILE A 65 3.52 22.32 -14.95
C ILE A 65 3.32 23.24 -16.15
N ASN A 66 2.66 22.75 -17.20
CA ASN A 66 2.38 23.57 -18.38
C ASN A 66 1.47 24.75 -18.01
N GLU A 67 0.42 24.54 -17.21
CA GLU A 67 -0.44 25.60 -16.71
C GLU A 67 0.34 26.62 -15.87
N LEU A 68 1.14 26.15 -14.91
CA LEU A 68 1.95 27.01 -14.03
C LEU A 68 2.98 27.81 -14.83
N SER A 69 3.55 27.27 -15.90
CA SER A 69 4.54 27.98 -16.73
C SER A 69 3.98 29.16 -17.52
N THR A 70 2.65 29.32 -17.55
CA THR A 70 2.02 30.48 -18.18
C THR A 70 1.97 31.66 -17.21
N GLU A 71 2.09 32.89 -17.73
CA GLU A 71 1.94 34.14 -16.96
C GLU A 71 0.63 34.15 -16.14
N ARG A 72 -0.46 33.64 -16.73
CA ARG A 72 -1.76 33.53 -16.06
C ARG A 72 -1.74 32.49 -14.92
N GLY A 73 -1.08 31.36 -15.11
CA GLY A 73 -0.96 30.31 -14.10
C GLY A 73 -0.12 30.74 -12.91
N HIS A 74 0.97 31.47 -13.15
CA HIS A 74 1.77 32.10 -12.10
C HIS A 74 0.94 33.10 -11.27
N GLU A 75 0.22 34.02 -11.94
CA GLU A 75 -0.62 35.00 -11.25
C GLU A 75 -1.74 34.33 -10.43
N ALA A 76 -2.41 33.32 -11.01
CA ALA A 76 -3.48 32.58 -10.34
C ALA A 76 -2.97 31.82 -9.11
N THR A 77 -1.81 31.17 -9.21
CA THR A 77 -1.18 30.44 -8.09
C THR A 77 -0.78 31.39 -6.97
N LEU A 78 -0.23 32.57 -7.31
CA LEU A 78 0.13 33.60 -6.33
C LEU A 78 -1.12 34.12 -5.59
N ARG A 79 -2.20 34.40 -6.32
CA ARG A 79 -3.49 34.79 -5.74
C ARG A 79 -4.04 33.76 -4.77
N GLN A 80 -4.03 32.48 -5.14
CA GLN A 80 -4.56 31.40 -4.31
C GLN A 80 -3.68 31.13 -3.08
N THR A 81 -2.36 31.09 -3.25
CA THR A 81 -1.43 30.71 -2.18
C THR A 81 -1.23 31.83 -1.18
N TYR A 82 -1.14 33.07 -1.66
CA TYR A 82 -0.76 34.22 -0.83
C TYR A 82 -1.90 35.22 -0.62
N GLY A 83 -3.07 35.01 -1.24
CA GLY A 83 -4.20 35.93 -1.11
C GLY A 83 -3.93 37.33 -1.65
N VAL A 84 -2.94 37.49 -2.54
CA VAL A 84 -2.51 38.80 -3.05
C VAL A 84 -3.44 39.27 -4.16
N ALA A 85 -3.90 40.52 -4.08
CA ALA A 85 -4.69 41.15 -5.13
C ALA A 85 -3.81 42.04 -6.03
N ARG A 86 -4.33 42.41 -7.22
CA ARG A 86 -3.60 43.35 -8.08
C ARG A 86 -3.56 44.75 -7.42
N PRO A 87 -2.52 45.55 -7.69
CA PRO A 87 -2.53 46.96 -7.27
C PRO A 87 -3.74 47.67 -7.89
N GLY A 88 -4.67 48.12 -7.04
CA GLY A 88 -5.95 48.73 -7.44
C GLY A 88 -7.20 47.86 -7.20
N GLU A 89 -7.06 46.66 -6.66
CA GLU A 89 -8.17 45.75 -6.29
C GLU A 89 -8.38 45.75 -4.77
N GLU A 90 -9.62 45.98 -4.30
CA GLU A 90 -9.96 46.00 -2.87
C GLU A 90 -10.13 44.58 -2.31
N VAL A 91 -9.44 44.27 -1.20
CA VAL A 91 -9.51 42.97 -0.51
C VAL A 91 -10.37 43.09 0.75
N ILE A 92 -11.46 42.33 0.82
CA ILE A 92 -12.30 42.24 2.02
C ILE A 92 -11.83 41.03 2.85
N ILE A 93 -11.26 41.29 4.03
CA ILE A 93 -10.86 40.25 4.97
C ILE A 93 -12.03 40.00 5.93
N VAL A 94 -12.66 38.82 5.84
CA VAL A 94 -13.68 38.40 6.79
C VAL A 94 -12.99 37.84 8.03
N VAL A 95 -12.96 38.64 9.10
CA VAL A 95 -12.42 38.19 10.41
C VAL A 95 -13.54 37.45 11.17
N PRO A 96 -13.35 36.18 11.54
CA PRO A 96 -14.33 35.48 12.37
C PRO A 96 -14.41 36.15 13.75
N PRO A 97 -15.61 36.22 14.35
CA PRO A 97 -15.77 36.76 15.70
C PRO A 97 -14.89 35.99 16.67
N LYS A 98 -14.23 36.71 17.58
CA LYS A 98 -13.37 36.12 18.61
C LYS A 98 -14.18 35.09 19.39
N GLU A 99 -13.77 33.83 19.30
CA GLU A 99 -14.34 32.75 20.12
C GLU A 99 -14.11 33.13 21.59
N VAL A 100 -15.19 33.53 22.25
CA VAL A 100 -15.17 33.70 23.70
C VAL A 100 -15.04 32.28 24.26
N PRO A 101 -13.95 31.94 24.96
CA PRO A 101 -13.82 30.62 25.54
C PRO A 101 -15.00 30.42 26.48
N ILE A 102 -15.85 29.44 26.17
CA ILE A 102 -16.88 28.97 27.08
C ILE A 102 -16.11 28.40 28.27
N GLN A 103 -16.07 29.16 29.36
CA GLN A 103 -15.48 28.68 30.61
C GLN A 103 -16.42 27.60 31.15
N GLU A 104 -16.10 26.34 30.83
CA GLU A 104 -16.70 25.21 31.52
C GLU A 104 -16.13 25.18 32.94
N GLU A 105 -16.82 25.88 33.85
CA GLU A 105 -16.64 25.75 35.29
C GLU A 105 -16.78 24.27 35.67
N LEU A 106 -15.66 23.63 36.02
CA LEU A 106 -15.68 22.23 36.44
C LEU A 106 -16.65 22.08 37.61
N LYS A 107 -17.65 21.20 37.41
CA LYS A 107 -18.63 20.90 38.45
C LYS A 107 -17.89 20.37 39.67
N TRP A 108 -18.15 20.96 40.84
CA TRP A 108 -17.50 20.72 42.13
C TRP A 108 -17.14 19.25 42.46
N HIS A 109 -17.95 18.28 42.02
CA HIS A 109 -17.70 16.86 42.22
C HIS A 109 -16.52 16.31 41.42
N GLN A 110 -16.24 16.85 40.23
CA GLN A 110 -15.04 16.49 39.45
C GLN A 110 -13.76 17.01 40.12
N LYS A 111 -13.83 18.21 40.72
CA LYS A 111 -12.74 18.78 41.51
C LYS A 111 -12.42 17.93 42.73
N LEU A 112 -13.45 17.44 43.45
CA LEU A 112 -13.28 16.56 44.60
C LEU A 112 -12.68 15.18 44.25
N LEU A 113 -13.17 14.56 43.17
CA LEU A 113 -12.66 13.26 42.73
C LEU A 113 -11.18 13.33 42.32
N ASN A 114 -10.77 14.38 41.61
CA ASN A 114 -9.38 14.56 41.20
C ASN A 114 -8.44 14.80 42.39
N THR A 115 -8.87 15.57 43.40
CA THR A 115 -8.07 15.79 44.61
C THR A 115 -7.88 14.51 45.44
N MET A 116 -8.86 13.60 45.42
CA MET A 116 -8.75 12.32 46.14
C MET A 116 -7.89 11.30 45.40
N LEU A 117 -7.89 11.30 44.06
CA LEU A 117 -7.10 10.36 43.26
C LEU A 117 -5.60 10.68 43.25
N PHE A 118 -5.21 11.93 43.49
CA PHE A 118 -3.82 12.38 43.57
C PHE A 118 -3.09 11.96 44.88
N TRP A 119 -3.82 11.41 45.85
CA TRP A 119 -3.29 11.00 47.17
C TRP A 119 -3.18 9.47 47.33
N LYS A 120 -2.98 8.78 46.20
CA LYS A 120 -2.58 7.37 46.13
C LYS A 120 -1.37 7.25 45.22
#